data_AF-A0A3C1WHG5-F1
#
_entry.id   AF-A0A3C1WHG5-F1
#
_cell.length_a   1.000
_cell.length_b   1.000
_cell.length_c   1.000
_cell.angle_alpha   90.00
_cell.angle_beta   90.00
_cell.angle_gamma   90.00
#
_symmetry.space_group_name_H-M   'P 1'
#
loop_
_entity.id
_entity.type
_entity.pdbx_description
1 polymer ?
#
loop_
_entity_poly.entity_id
_entity_poly.type
_entity_poly.pdbx_seq_one_letter_code
_entity_poly.pdbx_strand_id
1 'polypeptide(L)'
;MNQRMFVCKTKTVVFLAVCLGMTIGESLSQNGPVTARMPTAKFALMKGWWGSDHNTSTPVNFPYMAKLIAANVATLDTFNLTNSTSPLSQVSLDKYDVVVWYNVYRMYEHIDTATGNRMQRWYEGGNKGLACFHQCVRSSTTSQGIPWTWWINMMGKDYNTYAAAGVTGPVYVDAEALSAIYGTQYTAGQSFSWSDEWYTYVGNPRGLPGTRMMWTTADSKFTGTFNSTMGEDHPLAWIRDFDGGRFALNGMYHTTVLATATGALKTFADSSFVGTMRFLAGYNGCKDSNYVEYNKKATHQVAGACVTPRGTSTFWIPDNASDKIKSDAFKIVFSQPGSHSVEIFNTRGSKMAGFRGEGSHEYSFGNILKPGIYYLQVHTASMKAPFTRRIVLL
;
A
#
# COMPACT_ATOMS: atom_id res chain seq x y z
N MET A 1 -46.34 76.73 9.36
CA MET A 1 -46.64 76.17 10.69
C MET A 1 -47.62 75.01 10.52
N ASN A 2 -47.42 73.94 11.30
CA ASN A 2 -48.29 72.78 11.54
C ASN A 2 -48.30 71.59 10.55
N GLN A 3 -47.48 70.59 10.90
CA GLN A 3 -47.78 69.15 11.13
C GLN A 3 -49.27 68.73 11.03
N ARG A 4 -49.69 67.52 10.57
CA ARG A 4 -49.22 66.14 10.84
C ARG A 4 -50.06 65.08 10.08
N MET A 5 -49.47 63.88 9.84
CA MET A 5 -50.06 62.51 9.77
C MET A 5 -51.07 62.18 8.64
N PHE A 6 -51.20 60.98 8.05
CA PHE A 6 -50.60 59.62 8.10
C PHE A 6 -50.85 59.07 6.66
N VAL A 7 -50.10 58.10 6.11
CA VAL A 7 -50.53 56.69 6.04
C VAL A 7 -49.43 55.91 5.29
N CYS A 8 -49.05 54.77 5.88
CA CYS A 8 -48.15 53.78 5.33
C CYS A 8 -48.81 53.04 4.14
N LYS A 9 -48.13 52.98 2.99
CA LYS A 9 -48.36 51.96 1.96
C LYS A 9 -47.03 51.35 1.54
N THR A 10 -46.92 50.07 1.85
CA THR A 10 -45.89 49.11 1.44
C THR A 10 -45.54 49.21 -0.04
N LYS A 11 -44.27 49.46 -0.35
CA LYS A 11 -43.66 49.12 -1.64
C LYS A 11 -42.69 47.97 -1.40
N THR A 12 -43.01 46.83 -1.99
CA THR A 12 -42.11 45.70 -2.18
C THR A 12 -40.88 46.18 -2.96
N VAL A 13 -39.75 46.30 -2.29
CA VAL A 13 -38.45 46.43 -2.95
C VAL A 13 -37.89 45.02 -3.10
N VAL A 14 -37.83 44.54 -4.34
CA VAL A 14 -37.07 43.34 -4.69
C VAL A 14 -35.60 43.68 -4.50
N PHE A 15 -35.05 43.35 -3.34
CA PHE A 15 -33.61 43.26 -3.17
C PHE A 15 -33.15 41.97 -3.86
N LEU A 16 -32.53 42.14 -5.03
CA LEU A 16 -31.73 41.09 -5.64
C LEU A 16 -30.52 40.86 -4.72
N ALA A 17 -30.68 39.97 -3.74
CA ALA A 17 -29.57 39.48 -2.95
C ALA A 17 -28.71 38.61 -3.88
N VAL A 18 -27.69 39.23 -4.50
CA VAL A 18 -26.55 38.47 -5.02
C VAL A 18 -25.85 37.89 -3.79
N CYS A 19 -26.29 36.70 -3.39
CA CYS A 19 -25.48 35.84 -2.55
C CYS A 19 -24.23 35.53 -3.37
N LEU A 20 -23.14 36.26 -3.12
CA LEU A 20 -21.81 35.69 -3.28
C LEU A 20 -21.78 34.52 -2.30
N GLY A 21 -22.20 33.34 -2.78
CA GLY A 21 -21.80 32.10 -2.18
C GLY A 21 -20.29 32.07 -2.28
N MET A 22 -19.61 32.40 -1.19
CA MET A 22 -18.31 31.82 -0.91
C MET A 22 -18.56 30.31 -0.93
N THR A 23 -18.31 29.71 -2.09
CA THR A 23 -18.09 28.29 -2.17
C THR A 23 -16.98 28.03 -1.18
N ILE A 24 -17.30 27.26 -0.14
CA ILE A 24 -16.32 26.56 0.67
C ILE A 24 -15.73 25.51 -0.28
N GLY A 25 -14.90 25.99 -1.19
CA GLY A 25 -14.13 25.22 -2.12
C GLY A 25 -12.98 24.58 -1.36
N GLU A 26 -12.76 23.30 -1.65
CA GLU A 26 -11.48 22.64 -1.49
C GLU A 26 -11.01 22.41 -0.04
N SER A 27 -11.71 21.56 0.72
CA SER A 27 -11.04 20.84 1.82
C SER A 27 -11.51 19.40 2.07
N LEU A 28 -12.35 18.81 1.22
CA LEU A 28 -12.82 17.42 1.38
C LEU A 28 -12.47 16.45 0.23
N SER A 29 -11.62 16.84 -0.73
CA SER A 29 -11.28 15.96 -1.87
C SER A 29 -9.97 15.15 -1.70
N GLN A 30 -9.22 15.31 -0.61
CA GLN A 30 -7.89 14.68 -0.51
C GLN A 30 -7.90 13.15 -0.35
N ASN A 31 -9.04 12.53 -0.04
CA ASN A 31 -9.18 11.08 0.09
C ASN A 31 -10.44 10.57 -0.63
N GLY A 32 -10.59 10.88 -1.92
CA GLY A 32 -11.73 10.42 -2.72
C GLY A 32 -11.98 8.90 -2.56
N PRO A 33 -13.23 8.42 -2.73
CA PRO A 33 -13.59 7.02 -2.51
C PRO A 33 -12.65 6.07 -3.27
N VAL A 34 -12.53 4.82 -2.80
CA VAL A 34 -11.76 3.73 -3.44
C VAL A 34 -12.40 3.29 -4.76
N THR A 35 -12.78 4.25 -5.61
CA THR A 35 -13.48 4.10 -6.88
C THR A 35 -12.84 4.94 -8.00
N ALA A 36 -11.77 5.70 -7.68
CA ALA A 36 -11.03 6.43 -8.69
C ALA A 36 -10.37 5.46 -9.69
N ARG A 37 -10.69 5.64 -10.97
CA ARG A 37 -10.14 4.82 -12.07
C ARG A 37 -8.63 5.04 -12.23
N MET A 38 -7.96 4.03 -12.77
CA MET A 38 -6.56 3.96 -13.17
C MET A 38 -6.48 3.92 -14.70
N PRO A 39 -6.79 5.03 -15.40
CA PRO A 39 -7.02 5.04 -16.85
C PRO A 39 -5.78 4.75 -17.70
N THR A 40 -4.60 4.63 -17.09
CA THR A 40 -3.34 4.31 -17.76
C THR A 40 -2.80 2.93 -17.43
N ALA A 41 -3.30 2.28 -16.37
CA ALA A 41 -2.72 1.05 -15.86
C ALA A 41 -3.21 -0.17 -16.66
N LYS A 42 -2.28 -1.08 -17.00
CA LYS A 42 -2.55 -2.30 -17.76
C LYS A 42 -2.36 -3.53 -16.89
N PHE A 43 -3.38 -4.38 -16.82
CA PHE A 43 -3.41 -5.55 -15.94
C PHE A 43 -3.47 -6.86 -16.73
N ALA A 44 -2.79 -7.87 -16.22
CA ALA A 44 -3.00 -9.26 -16.58
C ALA A 44 -3.53 -10.03 -15.37
N LEU A 45 -4.72 -10.60 -15.47
CA LEU A 45 -5.30 -11.49 -14.45
C LEU A 45 -5.14 -12.95 -14.90
N MET A 46 -4.47 -13.76 -14.10
CA MET A 46 -4.15 -15.14 -14.46
C MET A 46 -4.62 -16.12 -13.39
N LYS A 47 -5.09 -17.28 -13.84
CA LYS A 47 -5.37 -18.47 -13.03
C LYS A 47 -4.68 -19.68 -13.63
N GLY A 48 -4.43 -20.74 -12.86
CA GLY A 48 -3.91 -21.98 -13.45
C GLY A 48 -3.44 -23.01 -12.45
N TRP A 49 -3.35 -24.27 -12.86
CA TRP A 49 -2.79 -25.38 -12.07
C TRP A 49 -3.48 -25.64 -10.71
N TRP A 50 -4.66 -25.06 -10.46
CA TRP A 50 -5.39 -25.22 -9.21
C TRP A 50 -5.96 -26.63 -9.02
N GLY A 51 -6.10 -27.07 -7.75
CA GLY A 51 -6.65 -28.37 -7.38
C GLY A 51 -8.17 -28.47 -7.53
N SER A 52 -8.74 -29.68 -7.47
CA SER A 52 -10.18 -29.90 -7.65
C SER A 52 -11.07 -29.17 -6.64
N ASP A 53 -10.53 -28.89 -5.46
CA ASP A 53 -11.12 -28.09 -4.37
C ASP A 53 -11.47 -26.64 -4.77
N HIS A 54 -10.85 -26.09 -5.82
CA HIS A 54 -11.10 -24.72 -6.31
C HIS A 54 -11.95 -24.66 -7.58
N ASN A 55 -12.42 -25.81 -8.08
CA ASN A 55 -13.23 -25.89 -9.31
C ASN A 55 -14.60 -25.22 -9.17
N THR A 56 -15.11 -25.08 -7.96
CA THR A 56 -16.40 -24.45 -7.69
C THR A 56 -16.28 -22.91 -7.63
N SER A 57 -15.25 -22.39 -6.98
CA SER A 57 -15.08 -20.96 -6.76
C SER A 57 -14.35 -20.24 -7.88
N THR A 58 -13.38 -20.88 -8.54
CA THR A 58 -12.59 -20.24 -9.60
C THR A 58 -13.45 -19.76 -10.76
N PRO A 59 -14.42 -20.55 -11.28
CA PRO A 59 -15.33 -20.08 -12.32
C PRO A 59 -16.26 -18.93 -11.91
N VAL A 60 -16.42 -18.67 -10.61
CA VAL A 60 -17.28 -17.61 -10.07
C VAL A 60 -16.48 -16.35 -9.74
N ASN A 61 -15.42 -16.50 -8.93
CA ASN A 61 -14.60 -15.39 -8.48
C ASN A 61 -13.74 -14.81 -9.59
N PHE A 62 -13.20 -15.62 -10.51
CA PHE A 62 -12.31 -15.09 -11.56
C PHE A 62 -13.01 -14.11 -12.51
N PRO A 63 -14.21 -14.40 -13.08
CA PRO A 63 -14.95 -13.42 -13.86
C PRO A 63 -15.38 -12.20 -13.03
N TYR A 64 -15.67 -12.41 -11.74
CA TYR A 64 -16.05 -11.32 -10.85
C TYR A 64 -14.89 -10.34 -10.59
N MET A 65 -13.70 -10.86 -10.28
CA MET A 65 -12.45 -10.10 -10.18
C MET A 65 -12.16 -9.36 -11.49
N ALA A 66 -12.29 -10.04 -12.63
CA ALA A 66 -12.09 -9.43 -13.94
C ALA A 66 -13.03 -8.23 -14.17
N LYS A 67 -14.32 -8.37 -13.83
CA LYS A 67 -15.29 -7.28 -13.90
C LYS A 67 -14.90 -6.09 -13.03
N LEU A 68 -14.47 -6.33 -11.79
CA LEU A 68 -14.03 -5.27 -10.88
C LEU A 68 -12.78 -4.54 -11.41
N ILE A 69 -11.80 -5.27 -11.94
CA ILE A 69 -10.60 -4.67 -12.52
C ILE A 69 -10.96 -3.86 -13.76
N ALA A 70 -11.68 -4.45 -14.72
CA ALA A 70 -12.02 -3.81 -16.00
C ALA A 70 -12.82 -2.51 -15.84
N ALA A 71 -13.64 -2.39 -14.79
CA ALA A 71 -14.36 -1.16 -14.47
C ALA A 71 -13.44 0.02 -14.05
N ASN A 72 -12.20 -0.28 -13.68
CA ASN A 72 -11.28 0.65 -13.02
C ASN A 72 -9.93 0.83 -13.75
N VAL A 73 -9.63 0.14 -14.85
CA VAL A 73 -8.30 0.19 -15.49
C VAL A 73 -8.37 0.53 -16.98
N ALA A 74 -7.22 0.81 -17.60
CA ALA A 74 -7.12 1.08 -19.03
C ALA A 74 -7.33 -0.19 -19.87
N THR A 75 -6.70 -1.29 -19.44
CA THR A 75 -6.69 -2.55 -20.16
C THR A 75 -6.59 -3.69 -19.16
N LEU A 76 -7.37 -4.74 -19.40
CA LEU A 76 -7.30 -6.00 -18.69
C LEU A 76 -7.26 -7.13 -19.70
N ASP A 77 -6.23 -7.96 -19.63
CA ASP A 77 -6.21 -9.27 -20.29
C ASP A 77 -6.30 -10.39 -19.26
N THR A 78 -6.96 -11.50 -19.62
CA THR A 78 -7.12 -12.66 -18.75
C THR A 78 -6.44 -13.89 -19.33
N PHE A 79 -5.75 -14.67 -18.49
CA PHE A 79 -5.00 -15.85 -18.91
C PHE A 79 -5.32 -17.09 -18.08
N ASN A 80 -5.21 -18.26 -18.72
CA ASN A 80 -5.22 -19.56 -18.05
C ASN A 80 -3.86 -20.24 -18.25
N LEU A 81 -3.13 -20.45 -17.17
CA LEU A 81 -1.76 -20.97 -17.17
C LEU A 81 -1.69 -22.50 -17.16
N THR A 82 -2.81 -23.21 -16.98
CA THR A 82 -2.83 -24.68 -16.75
C THR A 82 -1.99 -25.51 -17.73
N ASN A 83 -1.87 -25.09 -19.00
CA ASN A 83 -1.13 -25.84 -20.03
C ASN A 83 -0.02 -25.02 -20.69
N SER A 84 0.29 -23.81 -20.20
CA SER A 84 1.27 -22.95 -20.86
C SER A 84 1.76 -21.81 -19.95
N THR A 85 3.07 -21.56 -20.00
CA THR A 85 3.71 -20.36 -19.43
C THR A 85 3.95 -19.27 -20.48
N SER A 86 3.43 -19.40 -21.71
CA SER A 86 3.63 -18.39 -22.77
C SER A 86 3.16 -16.97 -22.41
N PRO A 87 2.12 -16.76 -21.57
CA PRO A 87 1.78 -15.42 -21.08
C PRO A 87 2.86 -14.79 -20.18
N LEU A 88 3.80 -15.59 -19.68
CA LEU A 88 4.96 -15.18 -18.87
C LEU A 88 6.24 -15.03 -19.72
N SER A 89 6.09 -14.91 -21.04
CA SER A 89 7.18 -14.47 -21.93
C SER A 89 7.49 -12.99 -21.73
N GLN A 90 8.72 -12.56 -22.02
CA GLN A 90 9.14 -11.17 -21.89
C GLN A 90 8.20 -10.22 -22.65
N VAL A 91 7.93 -10.53 -23.93
CA VAL A 91 7.06 -9.74 -24.82
C VAL A 91 5.64 -9.59 -24.26
N SER A 92 5.12 -10.61 -23.59
CA SER A 92 3.80 -10.53 -22.95
C SER A 92 3.86 -9.68 -21.68
N LEU A 93 4.81 -9.95 -20.79
CA LEU A 93 4.95 -9.25 -19.51
C LEU A 93 5.17 -7.73 -19.68
N ASP A 94 5.93 -7.31 -20.69
CA ASP A 94 6.21 -5.90 -20.97
C ASP A 94 4.96 -5.08 -21.29
N LYS A 95 3.84 -5.72 -21.67
CA LYS A 95 2.55 -5.05 -21.91
C LYS A 95 1.87 -4.58 -20.63
N TYR A 96 2.18 -5.19 -19.49
CA TYR A 96 1.42 -5.03 -18.25
C TYR A 96 2.22 -4.30 -17.17
N ASP A 97 1.50 -3.50 -16.40
CA ASP A 97 1.99 -2.86 -15.17
C ASP A 97 1.78 -3.75 -13.95
N VAL A 98 0.71 -4.55 -13.99
CA VAL A 98 0.30 -5.42 -12.89
C VAL A 98 -0.02 -6.81 -13.38
N VAL A 99 0.50 -7.83 -12.69
CA VAL A 99 0.10 -9.23 -12.84
C VAL A 99 -0.63 -9.66 -11.57
N VAL A 100 -1.81 -10.23 -11.72
CA VAL A 100 -2.62 -10.75 -10.61
C VAL A 100 -2.73 -12.25 -10.80
N TRP A 101 -2.21 -13.02 -9.86
CA TRP A 101 -2.38 -14.47 -9.81
C TRP A 101 -3.48 -14.83 -8.83
N TYR A 102 -4.52 -15.48 -9.32
CA TYR A 102 -5.58 -16.06 -8.52
C TYR A 102 -5.63 -17.56 -8.75
N ASN A 103 -5.47 -18.33 -7.68
CA ASN A 103 -5.41 -19.79 -7.77
C ASN A 103 -4.37 -20.27 -8.80
N VAL A 104 -3.18 -19.67 -8.79
CA VAL A 104 -2.01 -20.18 -9.54
C VAL A 104 -1.24 -21.10 -8.61
N TYR A 105 -1.51 -22.40 -8.66
CA TYR A 105 -0.97 -23.36 -7.70
C TYR A 105 0.31 -24.04 -8.24
N ARG A 106 1.08 -24.68 -7.35
CA ARG A 106 2.25 -25.52 -7.67
C ARG A 106 3.23 -24.91 -8.68
N MET A 107 3.50 -23.62 -8.52
CA MET A 107 4.41 -22.90 -9.40
C MET A 107 5.78 -23.57 -9.52
N TYR A 108 6.25 -24.20 -8.44
CA TYR A 108 7.51 -24.95 -8.41
C TYR A 108 7.56 -26.18 -9.34
N GLU A 109 6.41 -26.70 -9.81
CA GLU A 109 6.31 -27.80 -10.79
C GLU A 109 6.24 -27.28 -12.24
N HIS A 110 5.75 -26.06 -12.44
CA HIS A 110 5.36 -25.55 -13.77
C HIS A 110 6.16 -24.35 -14.25
N ILE A 111 6.84 -23.65 -13.35
CA ILE A 111 7.70 -22.50 -13.65
C ILE A 111 9.15 -22.93 -13.55
N ASP A 112 9.79 -23.04 -14.72
CA ASP A 112 11.23 -23.27 -14.78
C ASP A 112 12.03 -22.04 -14.32
N THR A 113 13.32 -22.24 -14.03
CA THR A 113 14.23 -21.17 -13.58
C THR A 113 14.27 -20.01 -14.57
N ALA A 114 14.20 -20.27 -15.88
CA ALA A 114 14.21 -19.23 -16.89
C ALA A 114 12.97 -18.33 -16.80
N THR A 115 11.79 -18.91 -16.56
CA THR A 115 10.51 -18.21 -16.39
C THR A 115 10.47 -17.44 -15.08
N GLY A 116 10.92 -18.04 -13.98
CA GLY A 116 11.05 -17.35 -12.70
C GLY A 116 11.96 -16.12 -12.80
N ASN A 117 13.14 -16.27 -13.41
CA ASN A 117 14.07 -15.17 -13.62
C ASN A 117 13.50 -14.06 -14.53
N ARG A 118 12.66 -14.39 -15.52
CA ARG A 118 11.98 -13.38 -16.34
C ARG A 118 10.95 -12.58 -15.53
N MET A 119 10.13 -13.26 -14.73
CA MET A 119 9.16 -12.62 -13.84
C MET A 119 9.85 -11.70 -12.84
N GLN A 120 10.93 -12.17 -12.23
CA GLN A 120 11.77 -11.39 -11.33
C GLN A 120 12.30 -10.13 -12.01
N ARG A 121 12.97 -10.25 -13.17
CA ARG A 121 13.46 -9.08 -13.92
C ARG A 121 12.37 -8.12 -14.37
N TRP A 122 11.20 -8.62 -14.74
CA TRP A 122 10.07 -7.77 -15.11
C TRP A 122 9.62 -6.92 -13.93
N TYR A 123 9.66 -7.48 -12.72
CA TYR A 123 9.25 -6.81 -11.49
C TYR A 123 10.31 -5.84 -10.95
N GLU A 124 11.57 -6.30 -10.85
CA GLU A 124 12.71 -5.56 -10.31
C GLU A 124 12.95 -4.24 -11.05
N GLY A 125 12.96 -3.12 -10.32
CA GLY A 125 13.23 -1.78 -10.88
C GLY A 125 12.17 -1.23 -11.85
N GLY A 126 11.14 -2.01 -12.18
CA GLY A 126 10.10 -1.65 -13.14
C GLY A 126 8.90 -0.90 -12.56
N ASN A 127 8.86 -0.74 -11.22
CA ASN A 127 7.71 -0.19 -10.50
C ASN A 127 6.42 -0.91 -10.94
N LYS A 128 6.47 -2.25 -10.90
CA LYS A 128 5.39 -3.17 -11.27
C LYS A 128 4.59 -3.61 -10.04
N GLY A 129 3.39 -4.10 -10.29
CA GLY A 129 2.54 -4.75 -9.30
C GLY A 129 2.49 -6.26 -9.51
N LEU A 130 2.58 -7.04 -8.44
CA LEU A 130 2.30 -8.47 -8.48
C LEU A 130 1.36 -8.84 -7.33
N ALA A 131 0.25 -9.50 -7.62
CA ALA A 131 -0.64 -10.04 -6.60
C ALA A 131 -0.60 -11.57 -6.56
N CYS A 132 -0.60 -12.12 -5.36
CA CYS A 132 -0.85 -13.52 -5.09
C CYS A 132 -2.12 -13.69 -4.26
N PHE A 133 -3.18 -14.22 -4.88
CA PHE A 133 -4.44 -14.54 -4.23
C PHE A 133 -4.62 -16.05 -4.13
N HIS A 134 -4.77 -16.49 -2.88
CA HIS A 134 -5.05 -17.84 -2.47
C HIS A 134 -3.93 -18.85 -2.79
N GLN A 135 -4.03 -19.75 -3.78
CA GLN A 135 -3.10 -20.89 -3.90
C GLN A 135 -1.63 -20.56 -4.26
N CYS A 136 -1.33 -19.39 -4.83
CA CYS A 136 0.04 -19.05 -5.26
C CYS A 136 1.02 -18.87 -4.11
N VAL A 137 0.54 -18.77 -2.86
CA VAL A 137 1.43 -18.71 -1.71
C VAL A 137 2.14 -20.05 -1.46
N ARG A 138 1.54 -21.17 -1.88
CA ARG A 138 2.02 -22.53 -1.61
C ARG A 138 3.21 -22.86 -2.51
N SER A 139 4.39 -22.33 -2.15
CA SER A 139 5.56 -22.33 -3.02
C SER A 139 6.68 -23.28 -2.58
N SER A 140 6.64 -23.77 -1.34
CA SER A 140 7.63 -24.68 -0.77
C SER A 140 7.09 -26.09 -0.58
N THR A 141 7.11 -26.92 -1.63
CA THR A 141 7.33 -28.36 -1.41
C THR A 141 8.49 -28.83 -2.28
N THR A 142 9.47 -29.45 -1.61
CA THR A 142 10.83 -29.67 -2.13
C THR A 142 11.08 -31.10 -2.59
N SER A 143 10.08 -31.98 -2.59
CA SER A 143 10.27 -33.35 -3.08
C SER A 143 10.39 -33.45 -4.60
N GLN A 144 9.86 -32.47 -5.36
CA GLN A 144 9.87 -32.46 -6.84
C GLN A 144 9.99 -31.06 -7.48
N GLY A 145 10.10 -29.98 -6.69
CA GLY A 145 9.98 -28.60 -7.19
C GLY A 145 11.29 -27.85 -7.41
N ILE A 146 11.27 -26.89 -8.34
CA ILE A 146 12.35 -25.90 -8.52
C ILE A 146 12.18 -24.79 -7.46
N PRO A 147 13.10 -24.61 -6.52
CA PRO A 147 12.99 -23.57 -5.50
C PRO A 147 13.13 -22.19 -6.14
N TRP A 148 12.14 -21.32 -5.91
CA TRP A 148 12.18 -19.92 -6.34
C TRP A 148 12.35 -18.99 -5.14
N THR A 149 13.59 -18.89 -4.65
CA THR A 149 13.93 -18.13 -3.43
C THR A 149 13.43 -16.69 -3.45
N TRP A 150 13.52 -16.01 -4.59
CA TRP A 150 13.01 -14.65 -4.74
C TRP A 150 11.49 -14.55 -4.51
N TRP A 151 10.72 -15.52 -5.01
CA TRP A 151 9.28 -15.59 -4.77
C TRP A 151 8.96 -15.79 -3.28
N ILE A 152 9.65 -16.73 -2.63
CA ILE A 152 9.51 -16.97 -1.19
C ILE A 152 9.82 -15.69 -0.39
N ASN A 153 10.90 -14.99 -0.74
CA ASN A 153 11.28 -13.73 -0.11
C ASN A 153 10.27 -12.60 -0.37
N MET A 154 9.69 -12.53 -1.57
CA MET A 154 8.64 -11.59 -1.92
C MET A 154 7.38 -11.81 -1.08
N MET A 155 6.95 -13.06 -0.92
CA MET A 155 5.79 -13.38 -0.08
C MET A 155 6.04 -13.06 1.39
N GLY A 156 7.27 -13.30 1.85
CA GLY A 156 7.74 -13.01 3.20
C GLY A 156 7.54 -14.17 4.15
N LYS A 157 6.39 -14.85 4.06
CA LYS A 157 6.08 -16.08 4.80
C LYS A 157 5.33 -17.03 3.88
N ASP A 158 5.83 -18.26 3.78
CA ASP A 158 5.16 -19.31 3.03
C ASP A 158 3.97 -19.87 3.81
N TYR A 159 3.07 -20.51 3.09
CA TYR A 159 1.95 -21.27 3.64
C TYR A 159 2.45 -22.42 4.53
N ASN A 160 1.69 -22.72 5.58
CA ASN A 160 1.92 -23.86 6.47
C ASN A 160 0.76 -24.86 6.38
N THR A 161 -0.44 -24.43 6.77
CA THR A 161 -1.66 -25.25 6.74
C THR A 161 -2.91 -24.39 6.65
N TYR A 162 -4.11 -24.99 6.70
CA TYR A 162 -5.38 -24.28 6.62
C TYR A 162 -6.41 -24.79 7.64
N ALA A 163 -7.42 -23.97 7.93
CA ALA A 163 -8.72 -24.42 8.39
C ALA A 163 -9.65 -24.66 7.19
N ALA A 164 -10.49 -25.69 7.27
CA ALA A 164 -11.30 -26.17 6.16
C ALA A 164 -12.16 -25.07 5.50
N ALA A 165 -12.40 -25.22 4.19
CA ALA A 165 -13.25 -24.31 3.44
C ALA A 165 -14.67 -24.21 4.01
N GLY A 166 -15.22 -22.99 4.02
CA GLY A 166 -16.58 -22.71 4.48
C GLY A 166 -16.68 -22.38 5.97
N VAL A 167 -15.57 -22.41 6.72
CA VAL A 167 -15.57 -21.96 8.11
C VAL A 167 -15.74 -20.44 8.17
N THR A 168 -16.60 -19.99 9.07
CA THR A 168 -16.89 -18.56 9.28
C THR A 168 -16.07 -18.00 10.43
N GLY A 169 -15.46 -16.84 10.20
CA GLY A 169 -14.73 -16.09 11.21
C GLY A 169 -14.68 -14.58 10.90
N PRO A 170 -14.25 -13.76 11.86
CA PRO A 170 -14.08 -12.33 11.66
C PRO A 170 -12.81 -12.02 10.88
N VAL A 171 -12.92 -11.17 9.86
CA VAL A 171 -11.81 -10.47 9.20
C VAL A 171 -11.75 -9.06 9.79
N TYR A 172 -10.64 -8.71 10.43
CA TYR A 172 -10.40 -7.37 10.97
C TYR A 172 -9.57 -6.54 9.99
N VAL A 173 -9.95 -5.26 9.85
CA VAL A 173 -9.16 -4.26 9.13
C VAL A 173 -7.96 -3.86 9.98
N ASP A 174 -6.76 -4.03 9.45
CA ASP A 174 -5.53 -3.65 10.13
C ASP A 174 -5.18 -2.17 9.91
N ALA A 175 -4.58 -1.54 10.94
CA ALA A 175 -4.17 -0.15 10.90
C ALA A 175 -3.08 0.12 9.86
N GLU A 176 -2.19 -0.84 9.59
CA GLU A 176 -0.99 -0.65 8.77
C GLU A 176 -1.31 -0.35 7.29
N ALA A 177 -2.43 -0.84 6.77
CA ALA A 177 -2.82 -0.63 5.37
C ALA A 177 -3.92 0.42 5.16
N LEU A 178 -4.42 1.09 6.22
CA LEU A 178 -5.52 2.07 6.10
C LEU A 178 -5.26 3.12 5.03
N SER A 179 -4.12 3.84 5.11
CA SER A 179 -3.79 4.89 4.14
C SER A 179 -3.51 4.37 2.73
N ALA A 180 -3.07 3.10 2.62
CA ALA A 180 -2.62 2.51 1.37
C ALA A 180 -3.76 1.90 0.55
N ILE A 181 -4.76 1.32 1.24
CA ILE A 181 -5.83 0.52 0.64
C ILE A 181 -7.20 1.19 0.84
N TYR A 182 -7.45 1.74 2.03
CA TYR A 182 -8.80 2.08 2.51
C TYR A 182 -9.11 3.57 2.53
N GLY A 183 -8.09 4.44 2.58
CA GLY A 183 -8.28 5.86 2.83
C GLY A 183 -8.98 6.09 4.17
N THR A 184 -10.08 6.85 4.16
CA THR A 184 -10.89 7.14 5.36
C THR A 184 -12.17 6.30 5.44
N GLN A 185 -12.34 5.30 4.58
CA GLN A 185 -13.58 4.53 4.46
C GLN A 185 -13.76 3.50 5.60
N TYR A 186 -12.67 3.03 6.17
CA TYR A 186 -12.65 2.00 7.22
C TYR A 186 -11.75 2.43 8.38
N THR A 187 -11.95 1.81 9.52
CA THR A 187 -11.16 2.06 10.75
C THR A 187 -10.46 0.80 11.22
N ALA A 188 -9.34 0.95 11.91
CA ALA A 188 -8.59 -0.17 12.47
C ALA A 188 -9.48 -0.96 13.46
N GLY A 189 -9.43 -2.29 13.36
CA GLY A 189 -10.24 -3.19 14.18
C GLY A 189 -11.70 -3.35 13.73
N GLN A 190 -12.14 -2.64 12.69
CA GLN A 190 -13.44 -2.89 12.09
C GLN A 190 -13.49 -4.32 11.54
N SER A 191 -14.54 -5.08 11.87
CA SER A 191 -14.62 -6.51 11.56
C SER A 191 -15.76 -6.87 10.62
N PHE A 192 -15.53 -7.88 9.78
CA PHE A 192 -16.54 -8.45 8.89
C PHE A 192 -16.57 -9.97 9.02
N SER A 193 -17.75 -10.55 9.23
CA SER A 193 -17.92 -12.00 9.25
C SER A 193 -17.77 -12.53 7.82
N TRP A 194 -16.80 -13.42 7.60
CA TRP A 194 -16.49 -14.00 6.29
C TRP A 194 -16.46 -15.52 6.40
N SER A 195 -16.96 -16.24 5.40
CA SER A 195 -16.83 -17.71 5.31
C SER A 195 -15.84 -18.07 4.20
N ASP A 196 -14.74 -18.75 4.54
CA ASP A 196 -13.66 -19.04 3.61
C ASP A 196 -12.84 -20.30 3.98
N GLU A 197 -11.79 -20.61 3.22
CA GLU A 197 -10.65 -21.41 3.68
C GLU A 197 -9.57 -20.47 4.22
N TRP A 198 -9.03 -20.77 5.40
CA TRP A 198 -8.21 -19.82 6.16
C TRP A 198 -6.80 -20.36 6.33
N TYR A 199 -5.82 -19.65 5.78
CA TYR A 199 -4.42 -20.09 5.77
C TYR A 199 -3.63 -19.61 6.96
N THR A 200 -2.82 -20.53 7.47
CA THR A 200 -1.74 -20.26 8.42
C THR A 200 -0.42 -20.29 7.65
N TYR A 201 0.60 -19.65 8.21
CA TYR A 201 1.88 -19.46 7.57
C TYR A 201 3.00 -19.98 8.46
N VAL A 202 4.20 -20.18 7.89
CA VAL A 202 5.38 -20.61 8.65
C VAL A 202 5.85 -19.57 9.70
N GLY A 203 5.23 -18.39 9.70
CA GLY A 203 5.36 -17.36 10.71
C GLY A 203 4.55 -16.12 10.34
N ASN A 204 4.50 -15.13 11.23
CA ASN A 204 3.79 -13.88 10.99
C ASN A 204 4.67 -12.92 10.14
N PRO A 205 4.16 -12.34 9.03
CA PRO A 205 4.91 -11.41 8.18
C PRO A 205 4.96 -9.98 8.72
N ARG A 206 4.21 -9.65 9.78
CA ARG A 206 4.25 -8.33 10.43
C ARG A 206 5.67 -7.98 10.87
N GLY A 207 6.06 -6.72 10.65
CA GLY A 207 7.39 -6.22 10.99
C GLY A 207 8.48 -6.55 9.96
N LEU A 208 8.21 -7.39 8.95
CA LEU A 208 9.14 -7.56 7.84
C LEU A 208 9.29 -6.24 7.05
N PRO A 209 10.50 -5.90 6.57
CA PRO A 209 10.71 -4.69 5.78
C PRO A 209 9.72 -4.56 4.62
N GLY A 210 9.18 -3.35 4.47
CA GLY A 210 8.21 -2.99 3.44
C GLY A 210 6.81 -3.56 3.63
N THR A 211 6.54 -4.31 4.70
CA THR A 211 5.29 -5.05 4.89
C THR A 211 4.25 -4.26 5.68
N ARG A 212 2.99 -4.31 5.25
CA ARG A 212 1.84 -3.76 5.95
C ARG A 212 0.69 -4.74 5.94
N MET A 213 0.17 -5.09 7.11
CA MET A 213 -1.00 -5.95 7.24
C MET A 213 -2.23 -5.22 6.71
N MET A 214 -3.05 -5.94 5.95
CA MET A 214 -4.37 -5.46 5.51
C MET A 214 -5.45 -6.06 6.39
N TRP A 215 -5.39 -7.37 6.55
CA TRP A 215 -6.41 -8.17 7.20
C TRP A 215 -5.78 -9.11 8.20
N THR A 216 -6.39 -9.20 9.37
CA THR A 216 -6.06 -10.18 10.39
C THR A 216 -7.30 -10.90 10.91
N THR A 217 -7.10 -12.00 11.61
CA THR A 217 -8.08 -12.62 12.50
C THR A 217 -7.44 -12.94 13.84
N ALA A 218 -8.25 -13.45 14.75
CA ALA A 218 -7.79 -13.99 16.02
C ALA A 218 -8.30 -15.43 16.13
N ASP A 219 -7.38 -16.37 16.35
CA ASP A 219 -7.73 -17.80 16.43
C ASP A 219 -8.77 -18.08 17.53
N SER A 220 -8.75 -17.31 18.63
CA SER A 220 -9.72 -17.41 19.72
C SER A 220 -11.16 -17.02 19.33
N LYS A 221 -11.35 -16.34 18.21
CA LYS A 221 -12.65 -15.91 17.68
C LYS A 221 -13.14 -16.80 16.54
N PHE A 222 -12.36 -17.83 16.21
CA PHE A 222 -12.66 -18.71 15.09
C PHE A 222 -13.52 -19.88 15.51
N THR A 223 -14.51 -20.22 14.69
CA THR A 223 -15.47 -21.31 14.99
C THR A 223 -15.00 -22.68 14.53
N GLY A 224 -13.99 -22.75 13.64
CA GLY A 224 -13.37 -23.99 13.22
C GLY A 224 -12.02 -24.23 13.88
N THR A 225 -11.41 -25.36 13.54
CA THR A 225 -10.07 -25.73 13.98
C THR A 225 -9.04 -25.43 12.90
N PHE A 226 -7.99 -24.69 13.27
CA PHE A 226 -6.77 -24.65 12.50
C PHE A 226 -5.91 -25.86 12.83
N ASN A 227 -5.30 -26.47 11.81
CA ASN A 227 -4.31 -27.54 12.02
C ASN A 227 -3.00 -26.99 12.66
N SER A 228 -2.80 -25.67 12.67
CA SER A 228 -1.74 -24.95 13.37
C SER A 228 -2.25 -23.54 13.71
N THR A 229 -1.99 -23.03 14.91
CA THR A 229 -2.46 -21.69 15.31
C THR A 229 -1.43 -20.61 15.02
N MET A 230 -1.90 -19.42 14.64
CA MET A 230 -1.13 -18.18 14.51
C MET A 230 -1.36 -17.22 15.70
N GLY A 231 -2.34 -17.51 16.57
CA GLY A 231 -2.65 -16.75 17.78
C GLY A 231 -3.62 -15.59 17.52
N GLU A 232 -3.50 -14.53 18.33
CA GLU A 232 -4.40 -13.36 18.26
C GLU A 232 -4.07 -12.39 17.11
N ASP A 233 -2.89 -12.52 16.50
CA ASP A 233 -2.48 -11.76 15.32
C ASP A 233 -2.26 -12.73 14.15
N HIS A 234 -3.35 -13.30 13.66
CA HIS A 234 -3.34 -14.20 12.52
C HIS A 234 -3.44 -13.39 11.22
N PRO A 235 -2.37 -13.27 10.42
CA PRO A 235 -2.39 -12.52 9.16
C PRO A 235 -3.25 -13.24 8.11
N LEU A 236 -4.08 -12.51 7.37
CA LEU A 236 -4.88 -13.07 6.25
C LEU A 236 -4.51 -12.46 4.91
N ALA A 237 -4.15 -11.18 4.91
CA ALA A 237 -3.72 -10.45 3.73
C ALA A 237 -2.76 -9.33 4.11
N TRP A 238 -1.76 -9.10 3.26
CA TRP A 238 -0.78 -8.04 3.44
C TRP A 238 -0.25 -7.51 2.10
N ILE A 239 0.25 -6.28 2.15
CA ILE A 239 0.98 -5.67 1.04
C ILE A 239 2.44 -5.49 1.39
N ARG A 240 3.29 -5.46 0.36
CA ARG A 240 4.72 -5.23 0.51
C ARG A 240 5.25 -4.30 -0.56
N ASP A 241 6.11 -3.38 -0.15
CA ASP A 241 7.09 -2.78 -1.05
C ASP A 241 8.32 -3.69 -1.03
N PHE A 242 8.61 -4.33 -2.16
CA PHE A 242 9.67 -5.32 -2.29
C PHE A 242 10.41 -5.07 -3.60
N ASP A 243 11.74 -5.07 -3.58
CA ASP A 243 12.59 -5.06 -4.77
C ASP A 243 12.24 -4.03 -5.88
N GLY A 244 11.81 -2.83 -5.47
CA GLY A 244 11.41 -1.75 -6.38
C GLY A 244 10.01 -1.89 -7.00
N GLY A 245 9.24 -2.89 -6.60
CA GLY A 245 7.85 -3.09 -6.98
C GLY A 245 6.89 -3.13 -5.78
N ARG A 246 5.64 -3.45 -6.06
CA ARG A 246 4.55 -3.53 -5.09
C ARG A 246 3.90 -4.91 -5.16
N PHE A 247 3.84 -5.58 -4.03
CA PHE A 247 3.31 -6.93 -3.91
C PHE A 247 2.10 -6.97 -2.98
N ALA A 248 1.13 -7.83 -3.28
CA ALA A 248 0.00 -8.08 -2.40
C ALA A 248 -0.21 -9.60 -2.28
N LEU A 249 -0.38 -10.07 -1.06
CA LEU A 249 -0.78 -11.43 -0.77
C LEU A 249 -2.12 -11.42 -0.05
N ASN A 250 -3.02 -12.30 -0.48
CA ASN A 250 -4.30 -12.52 0.18
C ASN A 250 -4.56 -14.03 0.24
N GLY A 251 -4.61 -14.60 1.44
CA GLY A 251 -4.89 -16.02 1.65
C GLY A 251 -6.36 -16.40 1.48
N MET A 252 -7.28 -15.44 1.41
CA MET A 252 -8.72 -15.65 1.27
C MET A 252 -9.11 -15.91 -0.19
N TYR A 253 -10.42 -15.95 -0.44
CA TYR A 253 -11.07 -16.15 -1.74
C TYR A 253 -11.11 -17.61 -2.23
N HIS A 254 -11.07 -18.59 -1.33
CA HIS A 254 -11.38 -19.99 -1.66
C HIS A 254 -12.86 -20.15 -1.97
N THR A 255 -13.76 -19.53 -1.20
CA THR A 255 -15.21 -19.64 -1.41
C THR A 255 -15.72 -18.61 -2.41
N THR A 256 -16.98 -18.73 -2.83
CA THR A 256 -17.64 -17.76 -3.74
C THR A 256 -18.07 -16.47 -3.04
N VAL A 257 -17.74 -16.28 -1.75
CA VAL A 257 -18.20 -15.13 -0.95
C VAL A 257 -17.76 -13.81 -1.54
N LEU A 258 -16.56 -13.71 -2.12
CA LEU A 258 -16.12 -12.49 -2.80
C LEU A 258 -17.13 -12.00 -3.86
N ALA A 259 -17.66 -12.92 -4.67
CA ALA A 259 -18.60 -12.60 -5.74
C ALA A 259 -20.07 -12.53 -5.28
N THR A 260 -20.42 -13.23 -4.21
CA THR A 260 -21.82 -13.47 -3.81
C THR A 260 -22.26 -12.74 -2.55
N ALA A 261 -21.33 -12.19 -1.77
CA ALA A 261 -21.64 -11.40 -0.59
C ALA A 261 -22.57 -10.23 -0.93
N THR A 262 -23.31 -9.78 0.08
CA THR A 262 -24.19 -8.61 0.00
C THR A 262 -23.89 -7.63 1.15
N GLY A 263 -24.51 -6.45 1.11
CA GLY A 263 -24.41 -5.46 2.18
C GLY A 263 -22.98 -5.01 2.51
N ALA A 264 -22.68 -4.84 3.79
CA ALA A 264 -21.42 -4.29 4.26
C ALA A 264 -20.19 -5.14 3.88
N LEU A 265 -20.33 -6.47 3.94
CA LEU A 265 -19.25 -7.39 3.53
C LEU A 265 -18.91 -7.22 2.05
N LYS A 266 -19.94 -7.08 1.20
CA LYS A 266 -19.74 -6.85 -0.24
C LYS A 266 -18.99 -5.56 -0.52
N THR A 267 -19.42 -4.47 0.10
CA THR A 267 -18.75 -3.17 -0.04
C THR A 267 -17.30 -3.26 0.44
N PHE A 268 -17.06 -3.92 1.58
CA PHE A 268 -15.71 -4.13 2.11
C PHE A 268 -14.81 -4.97 1.21
N ALA A 269 -15.30 -6.10 0.71
CA ALA A 269 -14.56 -6.98 -0.18
C ALA A 269 -14.20 -6.25 -1.48
N ASP A 270 -15.15 -5.55 -2.10
CA ASP A 270 -14.92 -4.79 -3.33
C ASP A 270 -13.93 -3.64 -3.11
N SER A 271 -14.11 -2.86 -2.05
CA SER A 271 -13.22 -1.74 -1.74
C SER A 271 -11.81 -2.22 -1.41
N SER A 272 -11.67 -3.32 -0.66
CA SER A 272 -10.36 -3.93 -0.39
C SER A 272 -9.68 -4.41 -1.68
N PHE A 273 -10.44 -5.09 -2.54
CA PHE A 273 -9.92 -5.61 -3.80
C PHE A 273 -9.48 -4.48 -4.73
N VAL A 274 -10.33 -3.47 -4.96
CA VAL A 274 -10.00 -2.31 -5.81
C VAL A 274 -8.87 -1.48 -5.21
N GLY A 275 -8.85 -1.28 -3.88
CA GLY A 275 -7.76 -0.62 -3.17
C GLY A 275 -6.42 -1.35 -3.37
N THR A 276 -6.43 -2.67 -3.33
CA THR A 276 -5.26 -3.51 -3.65
C THR A 276 -4.80 -3.30 -5.08
N MET A 277 -5.72 -3.28 -6.06
CA MET A 277 -5.36 -3.02 -7.46
C MET A 277 -4.74 -1.62 -7.63
N ARG A 278 -5.25 -0.60 -6.94
CA ARG A 278 -4.67 0.76 -6.93
C ARG A 278 -3.26 0.79 -6.35
N PHE A 279 -3.05 0.08 -5.24
CA PHE A 279 -1.72 -0.08 -4.66
C PHE A 279 -0.76 -0.77 -5.65
N LEU A 280 -1.18 -1.87 -6.28
CA LEU A 280 -0.38 -2.60 -7.26
C LEU A 280 -0.12 -1.83 -8.55
N ALA A 281 -1.02 -0.94 -8.99
CA ALA A 281 -0.76 -0.04 -10.11
C ALA A 281 0.15 1.13 -9.74
N GLY A 282 0.25 1.44 -8.45
CA GLY A 282 1.07 2.54 -7.95
C GLY A 282 0.36 3.85 -8.16
N TYR A 283 -0.98 3.82 -8.06
CA TYR A 283 -1.84 4.97 -8.28
C TYR A 283 -1.47 6.12 -7.33
N ASN A 284 -1.32 5.80 -6.04
CA ASN A 284 -0.78 6.69 -5.04
C ASN A 284 0.75 6.53 -5.00
N GLY A 285 1.49 7.64 -5.07
CA GLY A 285 2.93 7.61 -4.92
C GLY A 285 3.56 8.99 -5.05
N CYS A 286 4.84 9.09 -4.71
CA CYS A 286 5.56 10.34 -4.89
C CYS A 286 5.72 10.63 -6.39
N LYS A 287 5.32 11.83 -6.84
CA LYS A 287 5.48 12.26 -8.23
C LYS A 287 6.74 13.11 -8.45
N ASP A 288 7.53 13.32 -7.41
CA ASP A 288 8.78 14.07 -7.43
C ASP A 288 9.97 13.11 -7.53
N SER A 289 10.70 13.16 -8.65
CA SER A 289 11.85 12.28 -8.94
C SER A 289 13.04 12.45 -8.01
N ASN A 290 13.01 13.47 -7.15
CA ASN A 290 14.05 13.71 -6.15
C ASN A 290 13.86 12.90 -4.86
N TYR A 291 12.82 12.06 -4.78
CA TYR A 291 12.55 11.20 -3.63
C TYR A 291 12.75 9.72 -3.96
N VAL A 292 13.08 8.92 -2.96
CA VAL A 292 13.27 7.47 -3.05
C VAL A 292 11.94 6.81 -3.43
N GLU A 293 10.83 7.30 -2.88
CA GLU A 293 9.48 6.81 -3.15
C GLU A 293 8.93 7.28 -4.52
N TYR A 294 9.74 7.94 -5.36
CA TYR A 294 9.32 8.41 -6.67
C TYR A 294 8.78 7.28 -7.54
N ASN A 295 7.58 7.51 -8.04
CA ASN A 295 6.87 6.62 -8.93
C ASN A 295 6.43 7.42 -10.16
N LYS A 296 7.11 7.19 -11.30
CA LYS A 296 6.76 7.81 -12.59
C LYS A 296 5.34 7.51 -13.08
N LYS A 297 4.71 6.45 -12.56
CA LYS A 297 3.33 6.03 -12.86
C LYS A 297 2.33 6.53 -11.83
N ALA A 298 2.77 7.20 -10.76
CA ALA A 298 1.86 7.79 -9.79
C ALA A 298 1.01 8.85 -10.48
N THR A 299 -0.27 8.54 -10.60
CA THR A 299 -1.26 9.47 -11.12
C THR A 299 -1.70 10.44 -10.03
N HIS A 300 -1.64 10.00 -8.77
CA HIS A 300 -2.05 10.76 -7.59
C HIS A 300 -0.94 10.83 -6.53
N GLN A 301 -0.64 12.03 -6.02
CA GLN A 301 0.30 12.24 -4.92
C GLN A 301 -0.47 12.50 -3.64
N VAL A 302 -0.54 11.50 -2.76
CA VAL A 302 -1.12 11.67 -1.42
C VAL A 302 -0.17 12.47 -0.52
N ALA A 303 -0.73 13.15 0.49
CA ALA A 303 0.08 13.83 1.50
C ALA A 303 1.06 12.85 2.15
N GLY A 304 2.34 13.23 2.25
CA GLY A 304 3.39 12.36 2.77
C GLY A 304 3.82 11.21 1.85
N ALA A 305 3.42 11.18 0.57
CA ALA A 305 3.91 10.15 -0.36
C ALA A 305 5.40 10.31 -0.71
N CYS A 306 5.91 11.54 -0.70
CA CYS A 306 7.32 11.87 -0.88
C CYS A 306 7.94 12.05 0.51
N VAL A 307 8.61 11.02 1.01
CA VAL A 307 9.18 11.04 2.35
C VAL A 307 10.67 11.25 2.25
N THR A 308 11.40 10.34 1.63
CA THR A 308 12.86 10.31 1.72
C THR A 308 13.48 10.90 0.48
N PRO A 309 14.24 12.02 0.56
CA PRO A 309 15.03 12.47 -0.56
C PRO A 309 16.02 11.41 -1.05
N ARG A 310 16.18 11.31 -2.36
CA ARG A 310 17.25 10.52 -2.96
C ARG A 310 18.60 11.03 -2.46
N GLY A 311 19.41 10.08 -2.01
CA GLY A 311 20.74 10.36 -1.51
C GLY A 311 20.78 10.99 -0.12
N THR A 312 19.67 11.03 0.63
CA THR A 312 19.71 11.37 2.06
C THR A 312 19.51 10.15 2.91
N SER A 313 20.29 10.06 3.99
CA SER A 313 20.06 9.06 5.03
C SER A 313 20.20 9.72 6.39
N THR A 314 19.35 9.30 7.33
CA THR A 314 19.26 9.92 8.65
C THR A 314 19.27 8.82 9.71
N PHE A 315 20.29 8.85 10.57
CA PHE A 315 20.51 7.83 11.59
C PHE A 315 20.67 8.47 12.96
N TRP A 316 20.15 7.77 13.97
CA TRP A 316 20.44 8.05 15.37
C TRP A 316 21.83 7.50 15.69
N ILE A 317 22.66 8.29 16.37
CA ILE A 317 23.96 7.84 16.85
C ILE A 317 23.78 7.44 18.33
N PRO A 318 23.75 6.14 18.67
CA PRO A 318 23.81 5.72 20.06
C PRO A 318 25.20 6.02 20.65
N ASP A 319 25.21 6.55 21.86
CA ASP A 319 26.43 6.84 22.62
C ASP A 319 27.05 5.54 23.12
N ASN A 320 28.24 5.15 22.62
CA ASN A 320 28.89 3.92 23.06
C ASN A 320 30.43 3.95 23.08
N ALA A 321 31.14 5.06 22.81
CA ALA A 321 32.61 4.95 22.70
C ALA A 321 33.51 6.22 22.80
N SER A 322 33.03 7.45 22.99
CA SER A 322 33.98 8.60 22.92
C SER A 322 33.59 9.83 23.73
N ASP A 323 34.56 10.37 24.47
CA ASP A 323 34.50 11.53 25.39
C ASP A 323 33.97 12.87 24.83
N LYS A 324 33.39 12.95 23.62
CA LYS A 324 32.83 14.20 23.06
C LYS A 324 31.62 14.04 22.13
N ILE A 325 30.73 13.07 22.32
CA ILE A 325 29.49 13.01 21.52
C ILE A 325 28.28 12.81 22.43
N LYS A 326 27.27 13.67 22.29
CA LYS A 326 26.08 13.72 23.14
C LYS A 326 24.97 12.82 22.59
N SER A 327 24.14 12.29 23.49
CA SER A 327 22.96 11.45 23.22
C SER A 327 21.83 12.13 22.40
N ASP A 328 21.96 13.43 22.12
CA ASP A 328 21.02 14.26 21.36
C ASP A 328 21.46 14.52 19.90
N ALA A 329 22.57 13.90 19.47
CA ALA A 329 23.10 14.08 18.13
C ALA A 329 22.43 13.15 17.10
N PHE A 330 21.97 13.72 15.98
CA PHE A 330 21.56 12.96 14.81
C PHE A 330 22.43 13.32 13.61
N LYS A 331 22.65 12.32 12.75
CA LYS A 331 23.51 12.42 11.57
C LYS A 331 22.69 12.43 10.31
N ILE A 332 23.03 13.37 9.41
CA ILE A 332 22.49 13.41 8.05
C ILE A 332 23.65 13.25 7.08
N VAL A 333 23.52 12.27 6.19
CA VAL A 333 24.48 12.05 5.11
C VAL A 333 23.79 12.32 3.78
N PHE A 334 24.39 13.20 3.00
CA PHE A 334 24.08 13.40 1.58
C PHE A 334 25.08 12.62 0.73
N SER A 335 24.59 11.69 -0.08
CA SER A 335 25.39 10.83 -0.96
C SER A 335 25.30 11.20 -2.45
N GLN A 336 24.56 12.27 -2.79
CA GLN A 336 24.54 12.82 -4.14
C GLN A 336 25.09 14.25 -4.17
N PRO A 337 25.87 14.61 -5.22
CA PRO A 337 26.36 15.96 -5.37
C PRO A 337 25.24 16.94 -5.74
N GLY A 338 25.13 18.04 -4.99
CA GLY A 338 24.24 19.16 -5.32
C GLY A 338 24.06 20.13 -4.15
N SER A 339 23.60 21.35 -4.42
CA SER A 339 23.33 22.34 -3.38
C SER A 339 22.12 21.96 -2.53
N HIS A 340 22.28 22.06 -1.21
CA HIS A 340 21.27 21.67 -0.23
C HIS A 340 21.31 22.54 1.03
N SER A 341 20.19 22.57 1.74
CA SER A 341 20.07 23.14 3.07
C SER A 341 19.48 22.14 4.04
N VAL A 342 19.97 22.19 5.26
CA VAL A 342 19.46 21.43 6.39
C VAL A 342 19.09 22.41 7.48
N GLU A 343 17.87 22.35 7.98
CA GLU A 343 17.34 23.29 8.95
C GLU A 343 16.61 22.55 10.07
N ILE A 344 16.68 23.08 11.28
CA ILE A 344 15.96 22.51 12.43
C ILE A 344 15.01 23.56 12.95
N PHE A 345 13.76 23.17 13.16
CA PHE A 345 12.71 24.01 13.71
C PHE A 345 12.19 23.44 15.02
N ASN A 346 11.80 24.29 15.95
CA ASN A 346 11.03 23.87 17.12
C ASN A 346 9.55 23.66 16.76
N THR A 347 8.74 23.17 17.70
CA THR A 347 7.28 22.96 17.50
C THR A 347 6.48 24.23 17.21
N ARG A 348 7.04 25.42 17.46
CA ARG A 348 6.44 26.72 17.14
C ARG A 348 6.88 27.25 15.77
N GLY A 349 7.65 26.48 15.00
CA GLY A 349 8.15 26.86 13.68
C GLY A 349 9.34 27.84 13.72
N SER A 350 9.97 28.08 14.87
CA SER A 350 11.18 28.91 14.92
C SER A 350 12.40 28.07 14.54
N LYS A 351 13.23 28.59 13.63
CA LYS A 351 14.49 27.97 13.22
C LYS A 351 15.50 28.00 14.38
N MET A 352 15.99 26.83 14.76
CA MET A 352 16.94 26.59 15.85
C MET A 352 18.38 26.49 15.33
N ALA A 353 18.57 25.85 14.18
CA ALA A 353 19.86 25.67 13.53
C ALA A 353 19.67 25.50 12.02
N GLY A 354 20.73 25.69 11.25
CA GLY A 354 20.74 25.23 9.88
C GLY A 354 22.06 25.44 9.17
N PHE A 355 22.31 24.60 8.18
CA PHE A 355 23.48 24.61 7.31
C PHE A 355 23.05 24.68 5.86
N ARG A 356 23.92 25.25 5.02
CA ARG A 356 23.87 25.10 3.57
C ARG A 356 25.18 24.46 3.14
N GLY A 357 25.10 23.57 2.17
CA GLY A 357 26.28 22.95 1.61
C GLY A 357 26.03 22.47 0.19
N GLU A 358 27.06 21.86 -0.37
CA GLU A 358 27.08 21.32 -1.72
C GLU A 358 27.91 20.03 -1.73
N GLY A 359 27.66 19.16 -2.71
CA GLY A 359 28.36 17.89 -2.81
C GLY A 359 27.84 16.84 -1.84
N SER A 360 28.63 15.79 -1.61
CA SER A 360 28.37 14.83 -0.54
C SER A 360 28.88 15.41 0.78
N HIS A 361 28.02 15.51 1.77
CA HIS A 361 28.36 16.12 3.05
C HIS A 361 27.68 15.41 4.22
N GLU A 362 28.32 15.48 5.38
CA GLU A 362 27.82 14.95 6.63
C GLU A 362 27.56 16.10 7.61
N TYR A 363 26.36 16.14 8.16
CA TYR A 363 25.99 17.10 9.19
C TYR A 363 25.75 16.41 10.52
N SER A 364 26.40 16.94 11.55
CA SER A 364 26.14 16.61 12.95
C SER A 364 25.58 17.85 13.64
N PHE A 365 24.43 17.70 14.29
CA PHE A 365 23.79 18.78 15.02
C PHE A 365 24.01 18.60 16.52
N GLY A 366 24.76 19.53 17.12
CA GLY A 366 24.92 19.66 18.56
C GLY A 366 24.37 21.00 19.06
N ASN A 367 24.24 21.16 20.38
CA ASN A 367 23.81 22.38 21.07
C ASN A 367 22.31 22.72 20.98
N ILE A 368 21.44 21.75 20.75
CA ILE A 368 20.00 21.91 21.02
C ILE A 368 19.78 21.61 22.51
N LEU A 369 19.96 22.63 23.35
CA LEU A 369 20.15 22.49 24.80
C LEU A 369 18.92 22.02 25.60
N LYS A 370 17.78 21.74 24.94
CA LYS A 370 16.54 21.39 25.61
C LYS A 370 15.96 20.11 25.02
N PRO A 371 15.59 19.13 25.86
CA PRO A 371 14.73 18.03 25.44
C PRO A 371 13.43 18.56 24.84
N GLY A 372 12.93 17.87 23.82
CA GLY A 372 11.70 18.28 23.15
C GLY A 372 11.55 17.73 21.75
N ILE A 373 10.43 18.11 21.13
CA ILE A 373 10.13 17.76 19.74
C ILE A 373 10.68 18.86 18.83
N TYR A 374 11.44 18.44 17.82
CA TYR A 374 12.00 19.28 16.78
C TYR A 374 11.62 18.74 15.40
N TYR A 375 11.72 19.59 14.40
CA TYR A 375 11.46 19.24 13.01
C TYR A 375 12.70 19.56 12.19
N LEU A 376 13.33 18.51 11.68
CA LEU A 376 14.38 18.62 10.69
C LEU A 376 13.74 18.87 9.33
N GLN A 377 14.19 19.89 8.61
CA GLN A 377 13.87 20.14 7.21
C GLN A 377 15.12 20.02 6.35
N VAL A 378 15.02 19.26 5.27
CA VAL A 378 16.06 19.14 4.24
C VAL A 378 15.49 19.63 2.92
N HIS A 379 16.21 20.53 2.25
CA HIS A 379 15.84 21.05 0.94
C HIS A 379 17.03 20.97 -0.01
N THR A 380 16.86 20.41 -1.19
CA THR A 380 17.86 20.46 -2.27
C THR A 380 17.35 21.33 -3.40
N ALA A 381 18.26 21.84 -4.25
CA ALA A 381 17.89 22.69 -5.38
C ALA A 381 16.91 22.01 -6.36
N SER A 382 16.88 20.68 -6.40
CA SER A 382 16.03 19.92 -7.30
C SER A 382 14.64 19.63 -6.74
N MET A 383 14.42 19.75 -5.43
CA MET A 383 13.15 19.46 -4.77
C MET A 383 12.10 20.53 -5.00
N LYS A 384 10.83 20.10 -5.06
CA LYS A 384 9.68 21.02 -5.03
C LYS A 384 9.22 21.41 -3.62
N ALA A 385 9.58 20.62 -2.62
CA ALA A 385 9.23 20.84 -1.22
C ALA A 385 10.31 20.24 -0.30
N PRO A 386 10.51 20.77 0.92
CA PRO A 386 11.48 20.24 1.86
C PRO A 386 11.01 18.93 2.51
N PHE A 387 11.90 17.96 2.62
CA PHE A 387 11.70 16.79 3.49
C PHE A 387 11.60 17.24 4.93
N THR A 388 10.56 16.84 5.66
CA THR A 388 10.41 17.15 7.09
C THR A 388 10.38 15.87 7.92
N ARG A 389 11.23 15.77 8.94
CA ARG A 389 11.25 14.66 9.91
C ARG A 389 11.08 15.17 11.34
N ARG A 390 10.17 14.54 12.09
CA ARG A 390 10.06 14.75 13.54
C ARG A 390 11.27 14.11 14.23
N ILE A 391 11.93 14.88 15.07
CA ILE A 391 13.03 14.45 15.93
C ILE A 391 12.56 14.65 17.37
N VAL A 392 12.81 13.65 18.21
CA VAL A 392 12.52 13.73 19.65
C VAL A 392 13.87 13.70 20.35
N LEU A 393 14.30 14.83 20.90
CA LEU A 393 15.48 14.90 21.75
C LEU A 393 15.02 14.60 23.18
N LEU A 394 15.58 13.54 23.77
CA LEU A 394 15.27 13.06 25.12
C LEU A 394 16.14 13.75 26.17
#